data_AF-A0A2H1BSF8-F1
#
_entry.id   AF-A0A2H1BSF8-F1
#
_cell.length_a   1.000
_cell.length_b   1.000
_cell.length_c   1.000
_cell.angle_alpha   90.00
_cell.angle_beta   90.00
_cell.angle_gamma   90.00
#
_symmetry.space_group_name_H-M   'P 1'
#
loop_
_entity.id
_entity.type
_entity.pdbx_description
1 polymer ?
#
loop_
_entity_poly.entity_id
_entity_poly.type
_entity_poly.pdbx_seq_one_letter_code
_entity_poly.pdbx_strand_id
1 'polypeptide(L)' 'MHAAVFGNVTAIIQRIYARRTAFQSRAQDLKDFVRVHHIPKQLSSRMEDYFQTTWAISRGIDLSEVSF' A
#
# COMPACT_ATOMS: atom_id res chain seq x y z
N MET A 1 -29.13 -3.83 18.85
CA MET A 1 -28.38 -5.02 18.38
C MET A 1 -28.02 -4.98 16.89
N HIS A 2 -28.88 -4.49 15.98
CA HIS A 2 -28.56 -4.40 14.55
C HIS A 2 -27.34 -3.51 14.21
N ALA A 3 -27.24 -2.30 14.79
CA ALA A 3 -26.13 -1.38 14.51
C ALA A 3 -24.74 -1.95 14.85
N ALA A 4 -24.63 -2.77 15.90
CA ALA A 4 -23.36 -3.39 16.29
C ALA A 4 -22.89 -4.45 15.29
N VAL A 5 -23.83 -5.23 14.73
CA VAL A 5 -23.52 -6.23 13.69
C VAL A 5 -23.08 -5.53 12.39
N PHE A 6 -23.80 -4.49 11.96
CA PHE A 6 -23.41 -3.68 10.80
C PHE A 6 -22.04 -3.00 11.00
N GLY A 7 -21.78 -2.48 12.21
CA GLY A 7 -20.47 -1.89 12.56
C GLY A 7 -19.33 -2.90 12.44
N ASN A 8 -19.51 -4.11 12.95
CA ASN A 8 -18.50 -5.17 12.85
C ASN A 8 -18.24 -5.62 11.41
N VAL A 9 -19.29 -5.78 10.60
CA VAL A 9 -19.16 -6.13 9.18
C VAL A 9 -18.44 -5.01 8.41
N THR A 10 -18.81 -3.76 8.66
CA THR A 10 -18.15 -2.59 8.04
C THR A 10 -16.68 -2.52 8.40
N ALA A 11 -16.34 -2.72 9.68
CA ALA A 11 -14.96 -2.71 10.15
C ALA A 11 -14.11 -3.84 9.54
N ILE A 12 -14.67 -5.05 9.38
CA ILE A 12 -13.99 -6.17 8.72
C ILE A 12 -13.75 -5.83 7.24
N ILE A 13 -14.77 -5.33 6.55
CA ILE A 13 -14.66 -4.93 5.14
C ILE A 13 -13.61 -3.84 4.98
N GLN A 14 -13.66 -2.78 5.79
CA GLN A 14 -12.67 -1.71 5.79
C GLN A 14 -11.26 -2.25 6.02
N ARG A 15 -11.06 -3.19 6.95
CA ARG A 15 -9.76 -3.82 7.20
C ARG A 15 -9.27 -4.68 6.04
N ILE A 16 -10.17 -5.36 5.31
CA ILE A 16 -9.85 -6.08 4.08
C ILE A 16 -9.38 -5.11 2.98
N TYR A 17 -10.06 -3.98 2.83
CA TYR A 17 -9.72 -2.98 1.81
C TYR A 17 -8.54 -2.07 2.19
N ALA A 18 -8.30 -1.83 3.48
CA ALA A 18 -7.26 -0.94 3.99
C ALA A 18 -5.87 -1.28 3.43
N ARG A 19 -5.57 -2.58 3.33
CA ARG A 19 -4.30 -3.06 2.76
C ARG A 19 -4.19 -2.71 1.27
N ARG A 20 -5.28 -2.84 0.52
CA ARG A 20 -5.30 -2.53 -0.92
C ARG A 20 -5.23 -1.03 -1.17
N THR A 21 -5.93 -0.23 -0.38
CA THR A 21 -5.90 1.23 -0.50
C THR A 21 -4.53 1.79 -0.12
N ALA A 22 -3.86 1.25 0.90
CA ALA A 22 -2.50 1.64 1.25
C ALA A 22 -1.50 1.34 0.14
N PHE A 23 -1.59 0.15 -0.49
CA PHE A 23 -0.76 -0.19 -1.65
C PHE A 23 -0.99 0.80 -2.81
N GLN A 24 -2.25 1.07 -3.13
CA GLN A 24 -2.62 1.96 -4.23
C GLN A 24 -2.12 3.39 -4.00
N SER A 25 -2.24 3.91 -2.78
CA SER A 25 -1.71 5.22 -2.42
C SER A 25 -0.20 5.29 -2.63
N ARG A 26 0.57 4.35 -2.04
CA ARG A 26 2.03 4.36 -2.16
C ARG A 26 2.51 4.12 -3.61
N ALA A 27 1.79 3.29 -4.38
CA ALA A 27 2.08 3.10 -5.80
C ALA A 27 1.81 4.37 -6.62
N GLN A 28 0.78 5.15 -6.25
CA GLN A 28 0.50 6.44 -6.88
C GLN A 28 1.59 7.46 -6.55
N ASP A 29 2.00 7.56 -5.29
CA ASP A 29 3.10 8.43 -4.85
C ASP A 29 4.40 8.12 -5.60
N LEU A 30 4.72 6.83 -5.81
CA LEU A 30 5.88 6.41 -6.59
C LEU A 30 5.81 6.87 -8.04
N LYS A 31 4.64 6.74 -8.68
CA LYS A 31 4.44 7.20 -10.07
C LYS A 31 4.58 8.72 -10.19
N ASP A 32 4.03 9.45 -9.23
CA ASP A 32 4.12 10.90 -9.20
C ASP A 32 5.58 11.35 -8.97
N PHE A 33 6.31 10.67 -8.09
CA PHE A 33 7.75 10.89 -7.90
C PHE A 33 8.55 10.66 -9.19
N VAL A 34 8.34 9.52 -9.88
CA VAL A 34 8.98 9.21 -11.16
C VAL A 34 8.73 10.31 -12.18
N ARG A 35 7.48 10.79 -12.26
CA ARG A 35 7.06 11.85 -13.18
C ARG A 35 7.71 13.19 -12.86
N VAL A 36 7.67 13.63 -11.60
CA VAL A 36 8.21 14.94 -11.18
C VAL A 36 9.72 14.99 -11.37
N HIS A 37 10.42 13.92 -11.03
CA HIS A 37 11.88 13.86 -11.11
C HIS A 37 12.41 13.41 -12.48
N HIS A 38 11.54 13.21 -13.48
CA HIS A 38 11.91 12.77 -14.82
C HIS A 38 12.83 11.53 -14.81
N ILE A 39 12.49 10.55 -13.95
CA ILE A 39 13.30 9.36 -13.74
C ILE A 39 13.36 8.55 -15.05
N PRO A 40 14.56 8.11 -15.49
CA PRO A 40 14.70 7.28 -16.68
C PRO A 40 13.88 5.99 -16.57
N LYS A 41 13.23 5.57 -17.68
CA LYS A 41 12.31 4.43 -17.72
C LYS A 41 12.88 3.14 -17.11
N GLN A 42 14.17 2.88 -17.31
CA GLN A 42 14.83 1.69 -16.78
C GLN A 42 14.94 1.72 -15.25
N LEU A 43 15.18 2.91 -14.66
CA LEU A 43 15.22 3.08 -13.21
C LEU A 43 13.82 3.05 -12.61
N SER A 44 12.84 3.69 -13.28
CA SER A 44 11.43 3.61 -12.89
C SER A 44 10.93 2.17 -12.81
N SER A 45 11.23 1.34 -13.82
CA SER A 45 10.85 -0.08 -13.83
C SER A 45 11.45 -0.83 -12.64
N ARG A 46 12.73 -0.57 -12.31
CA ARG A 46 13.38 -1.18 -11.15
C ARG A 46 12.76 -0.72 -9.83
N MET A 47 12.35 0.54 -9.73
CA MET A 47 11.67 1.06 -8.54
C MET A 47 10.31 0.41 -8.34
N GLU A 48 9.54 0.21 -9.42
CA GLU A 48 8.26 -0.50 -9.38
C GLU A 48 8.44 -1.97 -8.97
N ASP A 49 9.41 -2.68 -9.56
CA ASP A 49 9.70 -4.09 -9.22
C ASP A 49 10.15 -4.23 -7.75
N TYR A 50 11.01 -3.33 -7.28
CA TYR A 50 11.42 -3.30 -5.88
C TYR A 50 10.25 -3.02 -4.95
N PHE A 51 9.38 -2.07 -5.31
CA PHE A 51 8.19 -1.73 -4.54
C PHE A 51 7.22 -2.91 -4.44
N GLN A 52 6.94 -3.59 -5.56
CA GLN A 52 6.09 -4.78 -5.59
C GLN A 52 6.69 -5.93 -4.77
N THR A 53 8.00 -6.17 -4.90
CA THR A 53 8.72 -7.22 -4.18
C THR A 53 8.70 -6.97 -2.67
N THR A 54 8.98 -5.73 -2.25
CA THR A 54 8.98 -5.32 -0.85
C THR A 54 7.57 -5.37 -0.26
N TRP A 55 6.55 -5.00 -1.04
CA TRP A 55 5.15 -5.09 -0.62
C TRP A 55 4.67 -6.54 -0.46
N ALA A 56 5.08 -7.42 -1.37
CA ALA A 56 4.77 -8.85 -1.29
C ALA A 56 5.45 -9.51 -0.08
N ILE A 57 6.71 -9.17 0.21
CA ILE A 57 7.47 -9.67 1.36
C ILE A 57 6.89 -9.17 2.68
N SER A 58 6.59 -7.87 2.77
CA SER A 58 6.02 -7.26 3.99
C SER A 58 4.58 -7.70 4.26
N ARG A 59 3.89 -8.34 3.29
CA ARG A 59 2.46 -8.66 3.33
C ARG A 59 1.59 -7.46 3.74
N GLY A 60 2.02 -6.23 3.48
CA GLY A 60 1.33 -5.01 3.91
C GLY A 60 1.36 -4.77 5.41
N ILE A 61 2.38 -5.24 6.13
CA ILE A 61 2.73 -4.81 7.48
C ILE A 61 3.84 -3.78 7.34
N ASP A 62 3.64 -2.58 7.88
CA ASP A 62 4.70 -1.55 7.90
C ASP A 62 5.82 -2.04 8.82
N LEU A 63 6.93 -2.50 8.22
CA LEU A 63 8.12 -2.88 8.97
C LEU A 63 8.74 -1.69 9.72
N SER A 64 8.36 -0.45 9.35
CA SER A 64 8.73 0.78 10.08
C SER A 64 7.95 0.99 11.39
N GLU A 65 6.82 0.31 11.61
CA GLU A 65 6.13 0.32 12.91
C GLU A 65 6.70 -0.72 13.89
N VAL A 66 7.56 -1.62 13.41
CA VAL A 66 8.24 -2.64 14.24
C VAL A 66 9.71 -2.22 14.45
N SER A 67 9.93 -0.98 14.89
CA SER A 67 11.16 -0.62 15.60
C SER A 67 10.87 -0.74 17.09
N PHE A 68 11.51 -1.72 17.73
CA PHE A 68 11.61 -1.80 19.19
C PHE A 68 12.43 -0.64 19.75
#